data_AF-A0A0Q5VAQ7-F1
#
_entry.id   AF-A0A0Q5VAQ7-F1
#
_cell.length_a   1.000
_cell.length_b   1.000
_cell.length_c   1.000
_cell.angle_alpha   90.00
_cell.angle_beta   90.00
_cell.angle_gamma   90.00
#
_symmetry.space_group_name_H-M   'P 1'
#
loop_
_entity.id
_entity.type
_entity.pdbx_description
1 polymer ?
#
loop_
_entity_poly.entity_id
_entity_poly.type
_entity_poly.pdbx_seq_one_letter_code
_entity_poly.pdbx_strand_id
1 'polypeptide(L)' 'MLDRGWSFTITCGACRLEMRVDTDKIIKAKGRDWSPWGKSAACRRIGCLGRMRLRAYAPGPNEFIGI' A
#
# COMPACT_ATOMS: atom_id res chain seq x y z
N MET A 1 -6.68 11.06 -5.95
CA MET A 1 -6.08 9.88 -6.65
C MET A 1 -6.50 8.55 -6.03
N LEU A 2 -6.66 8.46 -4.71
CA LEU A 2 -7.08 7.24 -3.97
C LEU A 2 -8.54 6.79 -4.20
N ASP A 3 -9.37 7.63 -4.81
CA ASP A 3 -10.83 7.50 -4.80
C ASP A 3 -11.42 6.64 -5.93
N ARG A 4 -10.62 6.23 -6.92
CA ARG A 4 -11.11 5.54 -8.12
C ARG A 4 -11.26 4.02 -7.97
N GLY A 5 -11.50 3.50 -6.76
CA GLY A 5 -11.62 2.06 -6.51
C GLY A 5 -10.30 1.27 -6.52
N TRP A 6 -9.17 1.97 -6.34
CA TRP A 6 -7.85 1.34 -6.34
C TRP A 6 -7.65 0.52 -5.07
N SER A 7 -7.19 -0.72 -5.22
CA SER A 7 -6.82 -1.57 -4.09
C SER A 7 -5.33 -1.49 -3.86
N PHE A 8 -4.93 -1.16 -2.63
CA PHE A 8 -3.52 -1.11 -2.27
C PHE A 8 -3.18 -2.29 -1.34
N THR A 9 -2.01 -2.88 -1.57
CA THR A 9 -1.42 -3.87 -0.66
C THR A 9 -0.01 -3.42 -0.32
N ILE A 10 0.47 -3.86 0.84
CA ILE A 10 1.85 -3.63 1.26
C ILE A 10 2.48 -4.97 1.61
N THR A 11 3.63 -5.24 1.01
CA THR A 11 4.36 -6.50 1.22
C THR A 11 5.76 -6.20 1.74
N CYS A 12 6.17 -6.90 2.79
CA CYS A 12 7.55 -6.82 3.28
C CYS A 12 8.48 -7.68 2.42
N GLY A 13 9.56 -7.10 1.89
CA GLY A 13 10.53 -7.85 1.10
C GLY A 13 11.34 -8.90 1.90
N ALA A 14 11.41 -8.75 3.23
CA ALA A 14 12.20 -9.63 4.09
C ALA A 14 11.37 -10.80 4.65
N CYS A 15 10.26 -10.50 5.33
CA CYS A 15 9.43 -11.51 5.97
C CYS A 15 8.20 -11.94 5.16
N ARG A 16 8.03 -11.37 3.95
CA ARG A 16 6.89 -11.62 3.03
C ARG A 16 5.51 -11.36 3.65
N LEU A 17 5.45 -10.62 4.76
CA LEU A 17 4.18 -10.20 5.35
C LEU A 17 3.47 -9.29 4.35
N GLU A 18 2.28 -9.70 3.93
CA GLU A 18 1.38 -8.90 3.11
C GLU A 18 0.23 -8.37 3.97
N MET A 19 -0.11 -7.11 3.78
CA MET A 19 -1.27 -6.49 4.41
C MET A 19 -2.07 -5.72 3.36
N ARG A 20 -3.39 -5.85 3.43
CA ARG A 20 -4.29 -5.02 2.62
C ARG A 20 -4.39 -3.64 3.23
N VAL A 21 -4.25 -2.62 2.40
CA VAL A 21 -4.37 -1.24 2.82
C VAL A 21 -5.82 -0.82 2.68
N ASP A 22 -6.37 -0.31 3.77
CA ASP A 22 -7.70 0.27 3.79
C ASP A 22 -7.61 1.74 3.40
N THR A 23 -8.07 2.04 2.18
CA THR A 23 -7.95 3.38 1.60
C THR A 23 -8.80 4.41 2.33
N ASP A 24 -9.96 4.00 2.86
CA ASP A 24 -10.86 4.87 3.64
C ASP A 24 -10.18 5.34 4.95
N LYS A 25 -9.51 4.44 5.67
CA LYS A 25 -8.70 4.79 6.84
C LYS A 25 -7.57 5.75 6.50
N ILE A 26 -6.91 5.58 5.35
CA ILE A 26 -5.86 6.51 4.91
C ILE A 26 -6.44 7.89 4.60
N ILE A 27 -7.55 7.95 3.86
CA ILE A 27 -8.21 9.22 3.51
C ILE A 27 -8.65 9.95 4.78
N LYS A 28 -9.23 9.23 5.75
CA LYS A 28 -9.62 9.78 7.05
C LYS A 28 -8.43 10.29 7.86
N ALA A 29 -7.29 9.60 7.83
CA ALA A 29 -6.12 9.96 8.64
C ALA A 29 -5.19 11.00 8.00
N LYS A 30 -5.11 11.05 6.66
CA LYS A 30 -4.12 11.86 5.91
C LYS A 30 -4.74 12.84 4.93
N GLY A 31 -6.04 12.75 4.66
CA GLY A 31 -6.74 13.54 3.66
C GLY A 31 -6.73 12.89 2.27
N ARG A 32 -7.69 13.30 1.42
CA ARG A 32 -7.96 12.71 0.10
C ARG A 32 -6.87 13.02 -0.95
N ASP A 33 -6.06 14.04 -0.70
CA ASP A 33 -4.95 14.47 -1.56
C ASP A 33 -3.64 13.68 -1.28
N TRP A 34 -3.60 12.96 -0.16
CA TRP A 34 -2.42 12.22 0.21
C TRP A 34 -2.13 11.07 -0.76
N SER A 35 -0.89 10.98 -1.21
CA SER A 35 -0.43 9.95 -2.14
C SER A 35 0.54 8.98 -1.46
N PRO A 36 0.31 7.66 -1.55
CA PRO A 36 1.21 6.64 -0.99
C PRO A 36 2.49 6.44 -1.81
N TRP A 37 2.55 6.99 -3.02
CA TRP A 37 3.66 6.86 -3.94
C TRP A 37 4.97 7.45 -3.38
N GLY A 38 6.07 6.72 -3.57
CA GLY A 38 7.39 7.11 -3.05
C GLY A 38 7.55 6.98 -1.53
N LYS A 39 6.52 6.54 -0.80
CA LYS A 39 6.56 6.34 0.65
C LYS A 39 6.76 4.87 0.97
N SER A 40 7.58 4.58 1.97
CA SER A 40 7.75 3.24 2.52
C SER A 40 7.56 3.26 4.03
N ALA A 41 7.04 2.18 4.58
CA ALA A 41 6.86 1.99 6.01
C ALA A 41 7.78 0.88 6.53
N ALA A 42 8.16 0.97 7.80
CA ALA A 42 8.83 -0.15 8.48
C ALA A 42 7.86 -1.34 8.59
N CYS A 43 8.41 -2.56 8.56
CA CYS A 43 7.59 -3.75 8.75
C CYS A 43 6.93 -3.74 10.13
N ARG A 44 5.63 -4.03 10.19
CA ARG A 44 4.89 -4.18 11.45
C ARG A 44 5.13 -5.51 12.16
N ARG A 45 5.85 -6.45 11.54
CA ARG A 45 6.18 -7.73 12.18
C ARG A 45 7.24 -7.50 13.25
N ILE A 46 6.96 -7.95 14.48
CA ILE A 46 7.90 -7.89 15.61
C ILE A 46 9.20 -8.59 15.21
N GLY A 47 10.33 -7.92 15.38
CA GLY A 47 11.67 -8.43 15.03
C GLY A 47 12.05 -8.34 13.55
N CYS A 48 11.21 -7.77 12.67
CA CYS A 48 11.56 -7.57 11.27
C CYS A 48 12.04 -6.14 10.99
N LEU A 49 13.29 -6.00 10.57
CA LEU A 49 13.88 -4.72 10.14
C LEU A 49 13.59 -4.40 8.65
N GLY A 50 12.74 -5.19 8.01
CA GLY A 50 12.38 -5.02 6.60
C GLY A 50 11.53 -3.79 6.35
N ARG A 51 11.45 -3.37 5.08
CA ARG A 51 10.56 -2.30 4.64
C ARG A 51 9.37 -2.88 3.88
N MET A 52 8.21 -2.29 4.09
CA MET A 52 7.00 -2.57 3.36
C MET A 52 7.02 -1.80 2.04
N ARG A 53 6.79 -2.54 0.95
CA ARG A 53 6.64 -2.01 -0.40
C ARG A 53 5.16 -1.97 -0.75
N LEU A 54 4.71 -0.80 -1.20
CA LEU A 54 3.34 -0.61 -1.69
C LEU A 54 3.20 -1.22 -3.08
N ARG A 55 2.09 -1.92 -3.30
CA ARG A 55 1.59 -2.33 -4.60
C ARG A 55 0.18 -1.78 -4.76
N ALA A 56 -0.05 -1.13 -5.89
CA ALA A 56 -1.37 -0.63 -6.26
C ALA A 56 -1.95 -1.54 -7.35
N TYR A 57 -3.21 -1.91 -7.19
CA TYR A 57 -3.98 -2.65 -8.17
C TYR A 57 -5.07 -1.74 -8.72
N ALA A 58 -5.17 -1.70 -10.04
CA ALA A 58 -6.22 -0.99 -10.73
C ALA A 58 -7.60 -1.60 -10.38
N PRO A 59 -8.67 -0.79 -10.38
CA PRO A 59 -10.05 -1.24 -10.14
C PRO A 59 -10.60 -2.18 -11.23
N GLY A 60 -9.94 -2.26 -12.39
CA GLY A 60 -10.25 -3.18 -13.49
C GLY A 60 -9.41 -4.47 -13.43
N PRO A 61 -9.82 -5.54 -14.15
CA PRO A 61 -9.24 -6.87 -14.00
C PRO A 61 -7.73 -6.90 -14.32
N ASN A 62 -6.92 -7.13 -13.29
CA ASN A 62 -5.54 -7.62 -13.36
C ASN A 62 -4.48 -6.78 -14.10
N GLU A 63 -4.63 -5.46 -14.24
CA GLU A 63 -3.50 -4.64 -14.72
C GLU A 63 -2.58 -4.24 -13.57
N PHE A 64 -1.45 -4.95 -13.49
CA PHE A 64 -0.29 -4.53 -12.71
C PHE A 64 0.32 -3.28 -13.37
N ILE A 65 0.23 -2.13 -12.70
CA ILE A 65 1.02 -0.96 -13.09
C ILE A 65 2.41 -1.14 -12.48
N GLY A 66 3.24 -1.93 -13.16
CA GLY A 66 4.68 -1.94 -12.95
C GLY A 66 5.27 -0.72 -13.65
N ILE A 67 5.87 0.19 -12.87
CA ILE A 67 6.80 1.21 -13.37
C ILE A 67 8.18 0.95 -12.79
#